data_AF-A0AA39ZU16-F1
#
_entry.id   AF-A0AA39ZU16-F1
#
_cell.length_a   1.000
_cell.length_b   1.000
_cell.length_c   1.000
_cell.angle_alpha   90.00
_cell.angle_beta   90.00
_cell.angle_gamma   90.00
#
_symmetry.space_group_name_H-M   'P 1'
#
loop_
_entity.id
_entity.type
_entity.pdbx_description
1 polymer ?
#
loop_
_entity_poly.entity_id
_entity_poly.type
_entity_poly.pdbx_seq_one_letter_code
_entity_poly.pdbx_strand_id
1 'polypeptide(L)'
;MEQQQPTPRAPQPPPQPPPQPPPALPPQLSAEELECLICMTAFPAAAAAAAPWRDSLVHRLACGHVHCVHCIRRNGAVALRTLPFQPARCCGDGPALAPRLLQRAGAFATAAQLADYRARLAEFETDDKLYCWDGARCGAFIPPALRTPTSARCRACYSKTCVRCRSRFHFGPCPVGPGPHLHPALDARFRRLARNMGWKDCPRCRRVVEKTQGCNNIVCICGSNWCYMCGKERKPYEVHKGCVLW
;
A
#
# COMPACT_ATOMS: atom_id res chain seq x y z
N MET A 1 -36.71 49.21 62.74
CA MET A 1 -37.64 48.43 61.91
C MET A 1 -36.92 48.16 60.60
N GLU A 2 -36.28 47.00 60.47
CA GLU A 2 -35.66 46.59 59.22
C GLU A 2 -36.19 45.19 58.92
N GLN A 3 -37.05 45.11 57.90
CA GLN A 3 -37.76 43.89 57.51
C GLN A 3 -36.82 43.05 56.63
N GLN A 4 -36.41 41.87 57.11
CA GLN A 4 -35.71 40.88 56.29
C GLN A 4 -36.73 40.17 55.39
N GLN A 5 -36.59 40.35 54.07
CA GLN A 5 -37.33 39.57 53.07
C GLN A 5 -36.70 38.18 52.88
N PRO A 6 -37.51 37.12 52.69
CA PRO A 6 -37.00 35.77 52.48
C PRO A 6 -36.46 35.60 51.05
N THR A 7 -35.30 34.97 50.93
CA THR A 7 -34.67 34.61 49.65
C THR A 7 -35.45 33.53 48.91
N PRO A 8 -35.56 33.60 47.56
CA PRO A 8 -36.36 32.65 46.78
C PRO A 8 -35.67 31.29 46.66
N ARG A 9 -36.46 30.23 46.77
CA ARG A 9 -36.00 28.84 46.64
C ARG A 9 -35.74 28.50 45.17
N ALA A 10 -34.56 27.99 44.86
CA ALA A 10 -34.18 27.58 43.51
C ALA A 10 -35.09 26.46 42.97
N PRO A 11 -35.45 26.49 41.68
CA PRO A 11 -36.33 25.48 41.07
C PRO A 11 -35.59 24.14 40.95
N GLN A 12 -36.30 23.05 41.25
CA GLN A 12 -35.76 21.70 41.13
C GLN A 12 -35.67 21.27 39.66
N PRO A 13 -34.62 20.54 39.27
CA PRO A 13 -34.49 20.03 37.92
C PRO A 13 -35.56 18.96 37.62
N PRO A 14 -36.00 18.86 36.35
CA PRO A 14 -37.01 17.89 35.96
C PRO A 14 -36.52 16.45 36.16
N PRO A 15 -37.44 15.51 36.45
CA PRO A 15 -37.10 14.10 36.64
C PRO A 15 -36.48 13.51 35.37
N GLN A 16 -35.41 12.74 35.53
CA GLN A 16 -34.75 12.10 34.40
C GLN A 16 -35.63 11.00 33.79
N PRO A 17 -35.65 10.88 32.45
CA PRO A 17 -36.37 9.79 31.79
C PRO A 17 -35.78 8.43 32.17
N PRO A 18 -36.59 7.37 32.17
CA PRO A 18 -36.13 6.03 32.53
C PRO A 18 -35.01 5.57 31.59
N PRO A 19 -34.04 4.79 32.11
CA PRO A 19 -32.93 4.29 31.32
C PRO A 19 -33.46 3.43 30.18
N GLN A 20 -33.02 3.72 28.95
CA GLN A 20 -33.38 2.89 27.79
C GLN A 20 -32.74 1.51 27.92
N PRO A 21 -33.44 0.44 27.49
CA PRO A 21 -32.87 -0.90 27.47
C PRO A 21 -31.63 -0.91 26.56
N PRO A 22 -30.61 -1.72 26.89
CA PRO A 22 -29.42 -1.84 26.08
C PRO A 22 -29.80 -2.28 24.65
N PRO A 23 -29.12 -1.77 23.61
CA PRO A 23 -29.38 -2.17 22.24
C PRO A 23 -29.21 -3.69 22.12
N ALA A 24 -30.15 -4.33 21.41
CA ALA A 24 -30.08 -5.77 21.14
C ALA A 24 -28.73 -6.10 20.50
N LEU A 25 -28.04 -7.09 21.06
CA LEU A 25 -26.80 -7.61 20.49
C LEU A 25 -27.08 -8.06 19.05
N PRO A 26 -26.20 -7.76 18.09
CA PRO A 26 -26.34 -8.24 16.72
C PRO A 26 -26.46 -9.78 16.71
N PRO A 27 -27.22 -10.36 15.76
CA PRO A 27 -27.36 -11.80 15.65
C PRO A 27 -25.97 -12.44 15.58
N GLN A 28 -25.69 -13.32 16.55
CA GLN A 28 -24.44 -14.07 16.62
C GLN A 28 -24.48 -15.09 15.46
N LEU A 29 -23.53 -15.01 14.52
CA LEU A 29 -23.39 -16.02 13.45
C LEU A 29 -23.33 -17.42 14.08
N SER A 30 -24.13 -18.36 13.57
CA SER A 30 -24.07 -19.75 14.02
C SER A 30 -22.73 -20.37 13.58
N ALA A 31 -22.30 -21.45 14.24
CA ALA A 31 -21.07 -22.17 13.88
C ALA A 31 -21.06 -22.73 12.43
N GLU A 32 -22.19 -22.64 11.74
CA GLU A 32 -22.43 -23.16 10.40
C GLU A 32 -22.29 -22.10 9.30
N GLU A 33 -21.99 -20.85 9.65
CA GLU A 33 -21.91 -19.74 8.71
C GLU A 33 -20.57 -18.99 8.75
N LEU A 34 -20.14 -18.50 7.60
CA LEU A 34 -18.92 -17.73 7.40
C LEU A 34 -19.26 -16.41 6.71
N GLU A 35 -18.87 -15.29 7.29
CA GLU A 35 -19.13 -13.97 6.75
C GLU A 35 -17.91 -13.38 6.03
N CYS A 36 -18.12 -12.80 4.84
CA CYS A 36 -17.07 -12.08 4.13
C CYS A 36 -16.78 -10.72 4.77
N LEU A 37 -15.54 -10.47 5.18
CA LEU A 37 -15.12 -9.21 5.82
C LEU A 37 -15.28 -7.95 4.94
N ILE A 38 -15.36 -8.08 3.61
CA ILE A 38 -15.45 -6.93 2.69
C ILE A 38 -16.90 -6.56 2.38
N CYS A 39 -17.74 -7.55 2.05
CA CYS A 39 -19.11 -7.31 1.61
C CYS A 39 -20.18 -7.71 2.64
N MET A 40 -19.76 -8.21 3.81
CA MET A 40 -20.62 -8.62 4.92
C MET A 40 -21.66 -9.69 4.54
N THR A 41 -21.43 -10.42 3.45
CA THR A 41 -22.32 -11.49 3.00
C THR A 41 -21.98 -12.77 3.76
N ALA A 42 -23.00 -13.40 4.35
CA ALA A 42 -22.91 -14.71 4.98
C ALA A 42 -22.96 -15.83 3.93
N PHE A 43 -22.17 -16.88 4.17
CA PHE A 43 -22.09 -18.07 3.34
C PHE A 43 -22.16 -19.30 4.24
N PRO A 44 -22.80 -20.41 3.80
CA PRO A 44 -22.73 -21.66 4.53
C PRO A 44 -21.27 -22.13 4.67
N ALA A 45 -20.87 -22.64 5.83
CA ALA A 45 -19.51 -23.14 6.06
C ALA A 45 -19.11 -24.25 5.06
N ALA A 46 -20.08 -25.05 4.61
CA ALA A 46 -19.89 -26.04 3.54
C ALA A 46 -19.38 -25.42 2.23
N ALA A 47 -19.73 -24.16 1.92
CA ALA A 47 -19.25 -23.45 0.74
C ALA A 47 -17.74 -23.10 0.81
N ALA A 48 -17.11 -23.18 1.99
CA ALA A 48 -15.65 -23.08 2.14
C ALA A 48 -14.91 -24.40 1.86
N ALA A 49 -15.58 -25.53 2.07
CA ALA A 49 -15.01 -26.86 1.93
C ALA A 49 -15.15 -27.43 0.51
N ALA A 50 -15.82 -26.73 -0.40
CA ALA A 50 -16.02 -27.20 -1.77
C ALA A 50 -14.68 -27.42 -2.50
N ALA A 51 -14.42 -28.67 -2.88
CA ALA A 51 -13.35 -29.06 -3.76
C ALA A 51 -13.92 -29.38 -5.15
N PRO A 52 -13.29 -28.92 -6.24
CA PRO A 52 -12.06 -28.13 -6.31
C PRO A 52 -12.23 -26.67 -5.86
N TRP A 53 -11.11 -26.03 -5.47
CA TRP A 53 -11.05 -24.67 -4.91
C TRP A 53 -11.84 -23.61 -5.71
N ARG A 54 -12.00 -23.78 -7.02
CA ARG A 54 -12.76 -22.87 -7.91
C ARG A 54 -14.27 -22.86 -7.65
N ASP A 55 -14.81 -23.92 -7.03
CA ASP A 55 -16.24 -24.10 -6.79
C ASP A 55 -16.63 -23.64 -5.37
N SER A 56 -15.63 -23.24 -4.57
CA SER A 56 -15.83 -22.63 -3.26
C SER A 56 -16.13 -21.13 -3.40
N LEU A 57 -17.18 -20.68 -2.72
CA LEU A 57 -17.67 -19.29 -2.80
C LEU A 57 -17.01 -18.38 -1.76
N VAL A 58 -16.40 -18.97 -0.74
CA VAL A 58 -15.84 -18.27 0.43
C VAL A 58 -14.56 -18.94 0.92
N HIS A 59 -13.55 -18.15 1.27
CA HIS A 59 -12.24 -18.66 1.66
C HIS A 59 -11.71 -17.99 2.90
N ARG A 60 -11.11 -18.78 3.79
CA ARG A 60 -10.25 -18.28 4.87
C ARG A 60 -8.84 -18.05 4.33
N LEU A 61 -8.37 -16.81 4.43
CA LEU A 61 -7.04 -16.41 3.99
C LEU A 61 -5.98 -16.78 5.02
N ALA A 62 -4.70 -16.69 4.64
CA ALA A 62 -3.58 -17.04 5.54
C ALA A 62 -3.51 -16.19 6.83
N CYS A 63 -4.10 -14.99 6.81
CA CYS A 63 -4.24 -14.12 7.98
C CYS A 63 -5.46 -14.47 8.87
N GLY A 64 -6.22 -15.52 8.55
CA GLY A 64 -7.40 -15.96 9.30
C GLY A 64 -8.71 -15.29 8.90
N HIS A 65 -8.68 -14.15 8.20
CA HIS A 65 -9.88 -13.48 7.73
C HIS A 65 -10.59 -14.22 6.58
N VAL A 66 -11.90 -14.03 6.50
CA VAL A 66 -12.78 -14.69 5.54
C VAL A 66 -13.18 -13.73 4.43
N HIS A 67 -13.05 -14.17 3.18
CA HIS A 67 -13.45 -13.40 2.00
C HIS A 67 -14.19 -14.28 0.99
N CYS A 68 -15.27 -13.75 0.41
CA CYS A 68 -15.90 -14.40 -0.73
C CYS A 68 -15.00 -14.31 -1.98
N VAL A 69 -15.15 -15.27 -2.90
CA VAL A 69 -14.37 -15.33 -4.14
C VAL A 69 -14.52 -14.05 -4.97
N HIS A 70 -15.72 -13.44 -4.98
CA HIS A 70 -15.98 -12.18 -5.67
C HIS A 70 -15.12 -11.02 -5.12
N CYS A 71 -15.00 -10.91 -3.80
CA CYS A 71 -14.21 -9.87 -3.16
C CYS A 71 -12.71 -10.08 -3.35
N ILE A 72 -12.23 -11.34 -3.33
CA ILE A 72 -10.82 -11.66 -3.68
C ILE A 72 -10.52 -11.28 -5.13
N ARG A 73 -11.43 -11.64 -6.05
CA ARG A 73 -11.36 -11.30 -7.48
C ARG A 73 -11.24 -9.79 -7.67
N ARG A 74 -12.14 -9.03 -7.04
CA ARG A 74 -12.17 -7.57 -7.12
C ARG A 74 -10.89 -6.95 -6.54
N ASN A 75 -10.40 -7.44 -5.41
CA ASN A 75 -9.16 -6.96 -4.79
C ASN A 75 -7.95 -7.09 -5.74
N GLY A 76 -7.76 -8.26 -6.35
CA GLY A 76 -6.72 -8.46 -7.37
C GLY A 76 -6.88 -7.55 -8.60
N ALA A 77 -8.12 -7.37 -9.06
CA ALA A 77 -8.42 -6.54 -10.22
C ALA A 77 -8.24 -5.02 -9.94
N VAL A 78 -8.42 -4.59 -8.69
CA VAL A 78 -8.13 -3.21 -8.24
C VAL A 78 -6.63 -2.99 -8.14
N ALA A 79 -5.90 -3.93 -7.54
CA ALA A 79 -4.44 -3.82 -7.36
C ALA A 79 -3.68 -3.56 -8.67
N LEU A 80 -4.10 -4.16 -9.78
CA LEU A 80 -3.52 -3.90 -11.11
C LEU A 80 -3.73 -2.47 -11.63
N ARG A 81 -4.79 -1.79 -11.17
CA ARG A 81 -5.15 -0.43 -11.58
C ARG A 81 -4.67 0.63 -10.60
N THR A 82 -4.23 0.25 -9.41
CA THR A 82 -3.73 1.19 -8.40
C THR A 82 -2.40 1.80 -8.85
N LEU A 83 -2.30 3.13 -8.74
CA LEU A 83 -1.09 3.91 -9.03
C LEU A 83 -0.76 4.81 -7.83
N PRO A 84 0.45 4.73 -7.25
CA PRO A 84 1.48 3.71 -7.54
C PRO A 84 0.98 2.31 -7.19
N PHE A 85 1.54 1.28 -7.84
CA PHE A 85 1.11 -0.12 -7.63
C PHE A 85 1.10 -0.48 -6.15
N GLN A 86 -0.01 -1.06 -5.71
CA GLN A 86 -0.18 -1.66 -4.39
C GLN A 86 -0.66 -3.09 -4.59
N PRO A 87 0.03 -4.09 -4.03
CA PRO A 87 -0.41 -5.46 -4.18
C PRO A 87 -1.73 -5.69 -3.46
N ALA A 88 -2.53 -6.64 -3.95
CA ALA A 88 -3.76 -7.03 -3.27
C ALA A 88 -3.39 -7.59 -1.90
N ARG A 89 -4.01 -7.06 -0.84
CA ARG A 89 -3.81 -7.50 0.55
C ARG A 89 -5.15 -7.73 1.21
N CYS A 90 -5.18 -8.59 2.20
CA CYS A 90 -6.32 -8.69 3.10
C CYS A 90 -6.24 -7.61 4.18
N CYS A 91 -5.16 -7.65 4.97
CA CYS A 91 -4.89 -6.71 6.06
C CYS A 91 -3.93 -5.62 5.59
N GLY A 92 -4.02 -4.41 6.17
CA GLY A 92 -3.09 -3.31 5.87
C GLY A 92 -1.62 -3.69 6.03
N ASP A 93 -1.29 -4.42 7.10
CA ASP A 93 0.07 -4.86 7.43
C ASP A 93 0.33 -6.33 7.04
N GLY A 94 -0.66 -7.03 6.46
CA GLY A 94 -0.55 -8.45 6.11
C GLY A 94 0.18 -8.67 4.77
N PRO A 95 0.68 -9.87 4.47
CA PRO A 95 1.37 -10.15 3.21
C PRO A 95 0.46 -9.94 1.99
N ALA A 96 1.08 -9.74 0.83
CA ALA A 96 0.36 -9.72 -0.44
C ALA A 96 -0.36 -11.06 -0.66
N LEU A 97 -1.57 -11.01 -1.21
CA LEU A 97 -2.29 -12.18 -1.66
C LEU A 97 -1.51 -12.84 -2.80
N ALA A 98 -1.28 -14.15 -2.65
CA ALA A 98 -0.47 -14.91 -3.58
C ALA A 98 -1.03 -14.81 -5.02
N PRO A 99 -0.19 -14.64 -6.06
CA PRO A 99 -0.67 -14.56 -7.45
C PRO A 99 -1.48 -15.79 -7.89
N ARG A 100 -1.17 -16.97 -7.35
CA ARG A 100 -1.94 -18.20 -7.62
C ARG A 100 -3.36 -18.15 -7.04
N LEU A 101 -3.53 -17.54 -5.86
CA LEU A 101 -4.83 -17.34 -5.23
C LEU A 101 -5.69 -16.40 -6.10
N LEU A 102 -5.13 -15.26 -6.49
CA LEU A 102 -5.81 -14.28 -7.35
C LEU A 102 -6.17 -14.85 -8.72
N GLN A 103 -5.26 -15.64 -9.32
CA GLN A 103 -5.51 -16.35 -10.57
C GLN A 103 -6.71 -17.30 -10.43
N ARG A 104 -6.74 -18.14 -9.40
CA ARG A 104 -7.84 -19.09 -9.19
C ARG A 104 -9.17 -18.39 -8.91
N ALA A 105 -9.14 -17.24 -8.22
CA ALA A 105 -10.33 -16.42 -7.98
C ALA A 105 -10.86 -15.73 -9.25
N GLY A 106 -10.17 -15.87 -10.38
CA GLY A 106 -10.53 -15.19 -11.63
C GLY A 106 -10.26 -13.69 -11.61
N ALA A 107 -9.30 -13.22 -10.79
CA ALA A 107 -8.94 -11.79 -10.71
C ALA A 107 -8.37 -11.25 -12.03
N PHE A 108 -7.83 -12.14 -12.86
CA PHE A 108 -7.18 -11.83 -14.13
C PHE A 108 -7.88 -12.58 -15.26
N ALA A 109 -8.38 -11.83 -16.25
CA ALA A 109 -9.04 -12.36 -17.43
C ALA A 109 -8.03 -12.96 -18.43
N THR A 110 -6.76 -12.51 -18.41
CA THR A 110 -5.73 -12.96 -19.35
C THR A 110 -4.43 -13.36 -18.65
N ALA A 111 -3.65 -14.23 -19.31
CA ALA A 111 -2.30 -14.57 -18.85
C ALA A 111 -1.38 -13.34 -18.77
N ALA A 112 -1.60 -12.35 -19.65
CA ALA A 112 -0.88 -11.09 -19.65
C ALA A 112 -1.14 -10.26 -18.38
N GLN A 113 -2.39 -10.19 -17.90
CA GLN A 113 -2.71 -9.49 -16.64
C GLN A 113 -2.06 -10.16 -15.42
N LEU A 114 -2.03 -11.49 -15.38
CA LEU A 114 -1.33 -12.22 -14.33
C LEU A 114 0.19 -11.99 -14.39
N ALA A 115 0.77 -11.97 -15.59
CA ALA A 115 2.18 -11.67 -15.79
C ALA A 115 2.52 -10.23 -15.36
N ASP A 116 1.68 -9.25 -15.70
CA ASP A 116 1.83 -7.85 -15.27
C ASP A 116 1.76 -7.74 -13.74
N TYR A 117 0.78 -8.38 -13.10
CA TYR A 117 0.68 -8.40 -11.63
C TYR A 117 1.93 -8.98 -10.97
N ARG A 118 2.44 -10.12 -11.48
CA ARG A 118 3.67 -10.74 -10.98
C ARG A 118 4.89 -9.86 -11.16
N ALA A 119 5.00 -9.18 -12.31
CA ALA A 119 6.11 -8.27 -12.57
C ALA A 119 6.10 -7.07 -11.62
N ARG A 120 4.93 -6.44 -11.44
CA ARG A 120 4.75 -5.31 -10.51
C ARG A 120 4.95 -5.72 -9.05
N LEU A 121 4.48 -6.92 -8.66
CA LEU A 121 4.71 -7.46 -7.32
C LEU A 121 6.21 -7.69 -7.07
N ALA A 122 6.93 -8.31 -8.01
CA ALA A 122 8.37 -8.53 -7.89
C ALA A 122 9.15 -7.19 -7.80
N GLU A 123 8.77 -6.18 -8.58
CA GLU A 123 9.33 -4.84 -8.46
C GLU A 123 9.00 -4.20 -7.11
N PHE A 124 7.77 -4.35 -6.61
CA PHE A 124 7.32 -3.81 -5.33
C PHE A 124 8.13 -4.39 -4.16
N GLU A 125 8.32 -5.71 -4.16
CA GLU A 125 9.00 -6.48 -3.09
C GLU A 125 10.54 -6.36 -3.14
N THR A 126 11.10 -5.78 -4.19
CA THR A 126 12.55 -5.58 -4.30
C THR A 126 12.97 -4.26 -3.64
N ASP A 127 13.83 -4.30 -2.63
CA ASP A 127 14.35 -3.09 -1.98
C ASP A 127 15.36 -2.32 -2.87
N ASP A 128 16.45 -2.98 -3.30
CA ASP A 128 17.41 -2.39 -4.25
C ASP A 128 16.88 -2.52 -5.69
N LYS A 129 15.96 -1.63 -6.05
CA LYS A 129 15.39 -1.60 -7.40
C LYS A 129 16.43 -1.09 -8.40
N LEU A 130 16.64 -1.89 -9.45
CA LEU A 130 17.47 -1.52 -10.59
C LEU A 130 16.59 -1.44 -11.83
N TYR A 131 16.73 -0.35 -12.57
CA TYR A 131 15.99 -0.11 -13.81
C TYR A 131 16.96 -0.10 -14.99
N CYS A 132 16.43 -0.28 -16.19
CA CYS A 132 17.19 -0.10 -17.41
C CYS A 132 17.79 1.32 -17.45
N TRP A 133 19.08 1.44 -17.73
CA TRP A 133 19.77 2.73 -17.83
C TRP A 133 19.16 3.65 -18.89
N ASP A 134 18.57 3.06 -19.94
CA ASP A 134 17.91 3.77 -21.02
C ASP A 134 16.49 4.16 -20.58
N GLY A 135 16.42 5.06 -19.59
CA GLY A 135 15.16 5.51 -19.01
C GLY A 135 14.26 6.24 -20.01
N ALA A 136 14.84 6.89 -21.02
CA ALA A 136 14.10 7.62 -22.04
C ALA A 136 13.35 6.70 -23.01
N ARG A 137 13.90 5.51 -23.31
CA ARG A 137 13.29 4.56 -24.27
C ARG A 137 12.73 3.30 -23.64
N CYS A 138 13.15 2.95 -22.42
CA CYS A 138 12.79 1.68 -21.80
C CYS A 138 12.45 1.83 -20.31
N GLY A 139 13.41 2.19 -19.47
CA GLY A 139 13.20 2.34 -18.02
C GLY A 139 12.67 1.09 -17.29
N ALA A 140 12.64 -0.09 -17.92
CA ALA A 140 12.03 -1.28 -17.34
C ALA A 140 12.79 -1.78 -16.10
N PHE A 141 12.06 -2.26 -15.09
CA PHE A 141 12.63 -2.92 -13.91
C PHE A 141 13.43 -4.17 -14.29
N ILE A 142 14.60 -4.35 -13.68
CA ILE A 142 15.47 -5.51 -13.86
C ILE A 142 15.48 -6.34 -12.57
N PRO A 143 14.83 -7.52 -12.54
CA PRO A 143 14.77 -8.36 -11.34
C PRO A 143 16.16 -8.85 -10.92
N PRO A 144 16.37 -9.12 -9.61
CA PRO A 144 17.66 -9.60 -9.08
C PRO A 144 18.23 -10.82 -9.81
N ALA A 145 17.37 -11.74 -10.24
CA ALA A 145 17.76 -12.94 -11.00
C ALA A 145 18.44 -12.67 -12.36
N LEU A 146 18.42 -11.41 -12.84
CA LEU A 146 19.05 -10.99 -14.10
C LEU A 146 20.28 -10.11 -13.89
N ARG A 147 20.77 -10.03 -12.65
CA ARG A 147 21.89 -9.20 -12.25
C ARG A 147 23.11 -10.09 -12.00
N THR A 148 24.26 -9.60 -12.43
CA THR A 148 25.59 -10.04 -12.01
C THR A 148 26.15 -9.01 -11.04
N PRO A 149 27.30 -9.26 -10.37
CA PRO A 149 27.90 -8.29 -9.46
C PRO A 149 28.20 -6.92 -10.09
N THR A 150 28.35 -6.85 -11.42
CA THR A 150 28.76 -5.63 -12.13
C THR A 150 27.74 -5.15 -13.16
N SER A 151 26.84 -6.01 -13.63
CA SER A 151 25.95 -5.70 -14.76
C SER A 151 24.57 -6.32 -14.60
N ALA A 152 23.56 -5.75 -15.25
CA ALA A 152 22.24 -6.32 -15.31
C ALA A 152 21.68 -6.19 -16.73
N ARG A 153 21.14 -7.29 -17.28
CA ARG A 153 20.59 -7.30 -18.65
C ARG A 153 19.09 -7.08 -18.61
N CYS A 154 18.62 -6.03 -19.30
CA CYS A 154 17.20 -5.76 -19.45
C CYS A 154 16.55 -6.82 -20.37
N ARG A 155 15.38 -7.36 -19.98
CA ARG A 155 14.64 -8.30 -20.84
C ARG A 155 13.82 -7.60 -21.94
N ALA A 156 13.48 -6.33 -21.75
CA ALA A 156 12.66 -5.59 -22.71
C ALA A 156 13.49 -5.09 -23.91
N CYS A 157 14.66 -4.50 -23.68
CA CYS A 157 15.48 -3.91 -24.74
C CYS A 157 16.89 -4.51 -24.86
N TYR A 158 17.20 -5.55 -24.08
CA TYR A 158 18.50 -6.25 -24.05
C TYR A 158 19.73 -5.41 -23.67
N SER A 159 19.55 -4.12 -23.39
CA SER A 159 20.61 -3.24 -22.90
C SER A 159 21.17 -3.71 -21.55
N LYS A 160 22.48 -3.47 -21.35
CA LYS A 160 23.17 -3.74 -20.10
C LYS A 160 23.29 -2.48 -19.26
N THR A 161 22.90 -2.57 -18.00
CA THR A 161 23.00 -1.52 -16.99
C THR A 161 24.12 -1.89 -16.01
N CYS A 162 24.96 -0.93 -15.63
CA CYS A 162 25.91 -1.12 -14.52
C CYS A 162 25.16 -1.16 -13.19
N VAL A 163 25.34 -2.21 -12.39
CA VAL A 163 24.66 -2.34 -11.08
C VAL A 163 25.15 -1.28 -10.10
N ARG A 164 26.40 -0.81 -10.25
CA ARG A 164 27.02 0.17 -9.36
C ARG A 164 26.57 1.60 -9.66
N CYS A 165 26.81 2.13 -10.86
CA CYS A 165 26.44 3.52 -11.19
C CYS A 165 25.02 3.66 -11.77
N ARG A 166 24.29 2.55 -11.94
CA ARG A 166 22.94 2.48 -12.53
C ARG A 166 22.82 3.09 -13.94
N SER A 167 23.95 3.34 -14.59
CA SER A 167 24.07 3.92 -15.93
C SER A 167 24.36 2.82 -16.97
N ARG A 168 24.61 3.21 -18.22
CA ARG A 168 25.04 2.27 -19.27
C ARG A 168 26.22 1.44 -18.78
N PHE A 169 26.18 0.13 -19.04
CA PHE A 169 27.30 -0.76 -18.74
C PHE A 169 28.57 -0.28 -19.42
N HIS A 170 29.68 -0.37 -18.69
CA HIS A 170 31.01 0.02 -19.15
C HIS A 170 32.03 -1.05 -18.71
N PHE A 171 33.13 -1.15 -19.45
CA PHE A 171 34.29 -1.95 -19.05
C PHE A 171 35.21 -1.12 -18.14
N GLY A 172 36.06 -1.79 -17.36
CA GLY A 172 36.99 -1.13 -16.44
C GLY A 172 36.34 -0.57 -15.17
N PRO A 173 37.09 0.24 -14.39
CA PRO A 173 36.63 0.80 -13.13
C PRO A 173 35.36 1.64 -13.28
N CYS A 174 34.48 1.54 -12.29
CA CYS A 174 33.28 2.37 -12.26
C CYS A 174 33.64 3.83 -11.96
N PRO A 175 33.12 4.81 -12.73
CA PRO A 175 33.45 6.22 -12.53
C PRO A 175 32.90 6.79 -11.21
N VAL A 176 31.94 6.10 -10.60
CA VAL A 176 31.56 6.36 -9.20
C VAL A 176 32.44 5.50 -8.31
N GLY A 177 33.09 6.12 -7.32
CA GLY A 177 33.91 5.44 -6.33
C GLY A 177 33.13 4.39 -5.52
N PRO A 178 33.76 3.76 -4.50
CA PRO A 178 33.03 2.91 -3.57
C PRO A 178 32.03 3.75 -2.77
N GLY A 179 30.73 3.64 -3.08
CA GLY A 179 29.68 4.42 -2.43
C GLY A 179 28.35 4.39 -3.21
N PRO A 180 27.24 4.88 -2.60
CA PRO A 180 25.91 4.76 -3.19
C PRO A 180 25.71 5.62 -4.46
N HIS A 181 25.84 4.96 -5.60
CA HIS A 181 24.93 4.89 -6.75
C HIS A 181 24.56 6.11 -7.61
N LEU A 182 25.11 7.31 -7.44
CA LEU A 182 24.93 8.40 -8.43
C LEU A 182 26.21 9.23 -8.63
N HIS A 183 26.36 9.87 -9.79
CA HIS A 183 27.42 10.86 -10.02
C HIS A 183 27.23 12.02 -9.02
N PRO A 184 28.15 12.24 -8.06
CA PRO A 184 27.90 13.12 -6.90
C PRO A 184 27.52 14.56 -7.28
N ALA A 185 28.08 15.09 -8.37
CA ALA A 185 27.81 16.46 -8.82
C ALA A 185 26.40 16.65 -9.41
N LEU A 186 25.87 15.63 -10.11
CA LEU A 186 24.52 15.65 -10.67
C LEU A 186 23.48 15.50 -9.55
N ASP A 187 23.76 14.64 -8.56
CA ASP A 187 22.89 14.50 -7.38
C ASP A 187 22.85 15.79 -6.55
N ALA A 188 23.99 16.47 -6.35
CA ALA A 188 24.03 17.72 -5.58
C ALA A 188 23.23 18.85 -6.22
N ARG A 189 23.32 19.03 -7.55
CA ARG A 189 22.54 20.07 -8.27
C ARG A 189 21.05 19.75 -8.24
N PHE A 190 20.67 18.50 -8.52
CA PHE A 190 19.28 18.07 -8.46
C PHE A 190 18.68 18.23 -7.05
N ARG A 191 19.41 17.81 -6.01
CA ARG A 191 18.96 18.00 -4.62
C ARG A 191 18.84 19.47 -4.20
N ARG A 192 19.70 20.36 -4.72
CA ARG A 192 19.53 21.81 -4.51
C ARG A 192 18.22 22.31 -5.14
N LEU A 193 17.96 21.95 -6.39
CA LEU A 193 16.70 22.29 -7.06
C LEU A 193 15.50 21.76 -6.27
N ALA A 194 15.53 20.49 -5.87
CA ALA A 194 14.47 19.86 -5.08
C ALA A 194 14.15 20.65 -3.80
N ARG A 195 15.19 21.07 -3.06
CA ARG A 195 15.00 21.91 -1.87
C ARG A 195 14.37 23.27 -2.20
N ASN A 196 14.83 23.92 -3.26
CA ASN A 196 14.30 25.22 -3.69
C ASN A 196 12.82 25.11 -4.11
N MET A 197 12.43 23.99 -4.72
CA MET A 197 11.04 23.71 -5.12
C MET A 197 10.18 23.16 -3.98
N GLY A 198 10.74 22.97 -2.78
CA GLY A 198 10.03 22.40 -1.63
C GLY A 198 9.72 20.90 -1.74
N TRP A 199 10.33 20.20 -2.70
CA TRP A 199 10.19 18.76 -2.86
C TRP A 199 10.79 17.99 -1.68
N LYS A 200 10.26 16.79 -1.42
CA LYS A 200 10.53 16.04 -0.19
C LYS A 200 11.12 14.67 -0.50
N ASP A 201 12.08 14.24 0.30
CA ASP A 201 12.65 12.89 0.19
C ASP A 201 11.73 11.86 0.85
N CYS A 202 11.49 10.75 0.16
CA CYS A 202 10.85 9.59 0.76
C CYS A 202 11.67 9.10 1.97
N PRO A 203 11.06 8.88 3.14
CA PRO A 203 11.79 8.44 4.35
C PRO A 203 12.42 7.05 4.19
N ARG A 204 11.82 6.18 3.36
CA ARG A 204 12.30 4.82 3.14
C ARG A 204 13.37 4.74 2.06
N CYS A 205 13.08 5.22 0.84
CA CYS A 205 13.95 5.02 -0.32
C CYS A 205 14.77 6.25 -0.71
N ARG A 206 14.61 7.38 -0.01
CA ARG A 206 15.35 8.65 -0.22
C ARG A 206 15.22 9.25 -1.62
N ARG A 207 14.26 8.77 -2.42
CA ARG A 207 13.88 9.38 -3.70
C ARG A 207 13.19 10.71 -3.43
N VAL A 208 13.57 11.74 -4.18
CA VAL A 208 12.89 13.05 -4.19
C VAL A 208 11.51 12.88 -4.80
N VAL A 209 10.49 13.39 -4.12
CA VAL A 209 9.09 13.34 -4.54
C VAL A 209 8.53 14.75 -4.62
N GLU A 210 7.92 15.08 -5.75
CA GLU A 210 7.07 16.23 -5.93
C GLU A 210 5.61 15.85 -5.63
N LYS A 211 4.90 16.67 -4.85
CA LYS A 211 3.46 16.56 -4.67
C LYS A 211 2.79 17.67 -5.46
N THR A 212 1.98 17.30 -6.45
CA THR A 212 1.28 18.29 -7.29
C THR A 212 0.04 18.84 -6.59
N GLN A 213 -0.83 17.98 -6.06
CA GLN A 213 -2.08 18.36 -5.38
C GLN A 213 -2.50 17.30 -4.35
N GLY A 214 -3.55 17.59 -3.58
CA GLY A 214 -4.23 16.63 -2.71
C GLY A 214 -3.61 16.42 -1.32
N CYS A 215 -4.03 15.31 -0.71
CA CYS A 215 -3.74 14.96 0.69
C CYS A 215 -2.22 14.85 0.97
N ASN A 216 -1.83 15.19 2.19
CA ASN A 216 -0.45 15.01 2.65
C ASN A 216 -0.07 13.55 2.92
N ASN A 217 -1.02 12.63 3.01
CA ASN A 217 -0.74 11.20 3.11
C ASN A 217 -0.49 10.62 1.70
N ILE A 218 0.78 10.50 1.32
CA ILE A 218 1.18 10.05 -0.01
C ILE A 218 1.89 8.71 0.03
N VAL A 219 1.77 7.96 -1.06
CA VAL A 219 2.44 6.67 -1.23
C VAL A 219 3.57 6.84 -2.24
N CYS A 220 4.80 6.51 -1.84
CA CYS A 220 5.93 6.51 -2.75
C CYS A 220 5.84 5.30 -3.70
N ILE A 221 6.48 5.38 -4.87
CA ILE A 221 6.62 4.24 -5.80
C ILE A 221 7.42 3.05 -5.21
N CYS A 222 8.13 3.25 -4.09
CA CYS A 222 8.70 2.14 -3.32
C CYS A 222 7.69 1.45 -2.40
N GLY A 223 6.45 1.93 -2.33
CA GLY A 223 5.38 1.38 -1.50
C GLY A 223 5.23 1.99 -0.11
N SER A 224 6.18 2.82 0.35
CA SER A 224 6.05 3.47 1.67
C SER A 224 4.95 4.53 1.64
N ASN A 225 4.03 4.48 2.62
CA ASN A 225 3.07 5.54 2.89
C ASN A 225 3.66 6.52 3.92
N TRP A 226 3.56 7.83 3.67
CA TRP A 226 4.20 8.85 4.51
C TRP A 226 3.54 10.23 4.38
N CYS A 227 3.79 11.09 5.36
CA CYS A 227 3.31 12.47 5.35
C CYS A 227 4.23 13.38 4.54
N TYR A 228 3.75 13.97 3.44
CA TYR A 228 4.54 14.91 2.64
C TYR A 228 4.98 16.15 3.44
N MET A 229 4.17 16.61 4.40
CA MET A 229 4.51 17.76 5.25
C MET A 229 5.70 17.47 6.17
N CYS A 230 5.60 16.42 6.99
CA CYS A 230 6.58 16.15 8.05
C CYS A 230 7.63 15.08 7.69
N GLY A 231 7.49 14.39 6.56
CA GLY A 231 8.45 13.39 6.10
C GLY A 231 8.40 12.04 6.84
N LYS A 232 7.46 11.83 7.77
CA LYS A 232 7.39 10.61 8.60
C LYS A 232 6.55 9.51 7.93
N GLU A 233 6.97 8.25 8.09
CA GLU A 233 6.18 7.08 7.68
C GLU A 233 4.82 7.06 8.39
N ARG A 234 3.80 6.53 7.69
CA ARG A 234 2.41 6.45 8.18
C ARG A 234 1.82 5.10 7.85
N LYS A 235 0.98 4.57 8.74
CA LYS A 235 0.11 3.45 8.37
C LYS A 235 -1.01 3.92 7.45
N PRO A 236 -1.51 3.06 6.55
CA PRO A 236 -2.73 3.34 5.81
C PRO A 236 -3.87 3.67 6.78
N TYR A 237 -4.64 4.72 6.50
CA TYR A 237 -5.86 5.12 7.23
C TYR A 237 -5.71 5.67 8.66
N GLU A 238 -4.50 5.84 9.19
CA GLU A 238 -4.33 6.59 10.44
C GLU A 238 -4.61 8.09 10.22
N VAL A 239 -5.23 8.74 11.21
CA VAL A 239 -5.42 10.21 11.23
C VAL A 239 -4.15 10.85 11.79
N HIS A 240 -3.56 11.79 11.06
CA HIS A 240 -2.31 12.43 11.49
C HIS A 240 -2.61 13.52 12.53
N LYS A 241 -2.57 13.18 13.81
CA LYS A 241 -2.58 14.18 14.88
C LYS A 241 -1.22 14.87 14.92
N GLY A 242 -1.17 16.19 14.69
CA GLY A 242 0.04 16.99 14.90
C GLY A 242 0.74 17.59 13.67
N CYS A 243 0.20 17.47 12.45
CA CYS A 243 0.55 18.42 11.38
C CYS A 243 -0.54 19.49 11.31
N VAL A 244 -0.26 20.67 11.84
CA VAL A 244 -1.07 21.86 11.57
C VAL A 244 -0.96 22.16 10.07
N LEU A 245 -2.07 21.95 9.36
CA LEU A 245 -2.37 22.70 8.15
C LEU A 245 -2.58 24.13 8.66
N TRP A 246 -1.71 25.04 8.25
CA TRP A 246 -1.80 26.46 8.61
C TRP A 246 -3.22 26.99 8.41
#